data_AF-B8CRQ7-F1
#
_entry.id   AF-B8CRQ7-F1
#
_cell.length_a   1.000
_cell.length_b   1.000
_cell.length_c   1.000
_cell.angle_alpha   90.00
_cell.angle_beta   90.00
_cell.angle_gamma   90.00
#
_symmetry.space_group_name_H-M   'P 1'
#
loop_
_entity.id
_entity.type
_entity.pdbx_description
1 polymer ?
#
loop_
_entity_poly.entity_id
_entity_poly.type
_entity_poly.pdbx_seq_one_letter_code
_entity_poly.pdbx_strand_id
1 'polypeptide(L)'
;MAEFCPTHQTYWFCASQRAVNKAADTFLKIAGMNDIYLHVTYKMNSDDSAAFTKVHSLEDLLARIYRLNGNQLDESIDVGKIITSFEQDPEKLKQLLVKADVVPAYQDLVYADVTASKGRLLNGLKAPQSNPNHPYVNERDVLGMWPDKLLAVRQLLTRKSPRSTTGRTYYALADTAKVHDQLQGMLCHMTMGNTVNDLNGYLTNPALKNACADVDPQYYSSDVDYADQQIEALPSYATSLGRYFGLPQSTGEMKGKSNLLQMMLKQVVLASHDSDYRGEEKARVWREFAGIHLASDAVSSVKAISLQGKNYVATDENTLALALIEQLEQLDKLMTNKPLMDHVMNADGATFKELIVDPMVARDKRVLTYLPVLS
;
A
#
# COMPACT_ATOMS: atom_id res chain seq x y z
N MET A 1 -18.23 4.03 -28.15
CA MET A 1 -16.83 3.65 -28.48
C MET A 1 -16.43 2.31 -27.87
N ALA A 2 -16.73 2.05 -26.59
CA ALA A 2 -16.39 0.79 -25.93
C ALA A 2 -16.91 -0.48 -26.64
N GLU A 3 -18.09 -0.42 -27.26
CA GLU A 3 -18.66 -1.52 -28.06
C GLU A 3 -18.16 -1.55 -29.51
N PHE A 4 -17.65 -0.42 -30.02
CA PHE A 4 -17.27 -0.27 -31.43
C PHE A 4 -15.80 -0.61 -31.69
N CYS A 5 -14.92 -0.28 -30.75
CA CYS A 5 -13.48 -0.47 -30.90
C CYS A 5 -12.94 -1.91 -30.81
N PRO A 6 -13.60 -2.88 -30.15
CA PRO A 6 -13.16 -4.28 -30.16
C PRO A 6 -13.14 -4.88 -31.57
N THR A 7 -14.11 -4.52 -32.41
CA THR A 7 -14.26 -5.03 -33.79
C THR A 7 -13.50 -4.22 -34.85
N HIS A 8 -12.95 -3.05 -34.49
CA HIS A 8 -12.29 -2.13 -35.43
C HIS A 8 -10.92 -1.66 -34.93
N GLN A 9 -10.00 -2.61 -34.80
CA GLN A 9 -8.71 -2.36 -34.15
C GLN A 9 -7.81 -1.38 -34.91
N THR A 10 -7.95 -1.28 -36.24
CA THR A 10 -7.08 -0.48 -37.11
C THR A 10 -7.40 1.01 -37.08
N TYR A 11 -8.53 1.44 -36.53
CA TYR A 11 -8.87 2.86 -36.46
C TYR A 11 -8.04 3.59 -35.40
N TRP A 12 -7.51 4.76 -35.76
CA TRP A 12 -6.61 5.55 -34.93
C TRP A 12 -7.23 5.95 -33.57
N PHE A 13 -8.53 6.28 -33.55
CA PHE A 13 -9.22 6.64 -32.30
C PHE A 13 -9.43 5.43 -31.38
N CYS A 14 -9.59 4.23 -31.96
CA CYS A 14 -9.63 3.00 -31.19
C CYS A 14 -8.25 2.60 -30.66
N ALA A 15 -7.17 2.87 -31.40
CA ALA A 15 -5.81 2.74 -30.89
C ALA A 15 -5.55 3.70 -29.71
N SER A 16 -6.01 4.95 -29.80
CA SER A 16 -5.93 5.92 -28.69
C SER A 16 -6.71 5.44 -27.46
N GLN A 17 -7.95 4.96 -27.62
CA GLN A 17 -8.73 4.43 -26.50
C GLN A 17 -8.05 3.22 -25.83
N ARG A 18 -7.48 2.31 -26.64
CA ARG A 18 -6.71 1.17 -26.10
C ARG A 18 -5.48 1.61 -25.34
N ALA A 19 -4.76 2.63 -25.81
CA ALA A 19 -3.61 3.18 -25.11
C ALA A 19 -4.02 3.78 -23.74
N VAL A 20 -5.12 4.53 -23.70
CA VAL A 20 -5.69 5.07 -22.44
C VAL A 20 -6.09 3.95 -21.48
N ASN A 21 -6.81 2.93 -21.97
CA ASN A 21 -7.21 1.79 -21.14
C ASN A 21 -6.00 1.01 -20.61
N LYS A 22 -4.98 0.79 -21.45
CA LYS A 22 -3.74 0.12 -21.04
C LYS A 22 -2.95 0.93 -20.02
N ALA A 23 -2.90 2.25 -20.18
CA ALA A 23 -2.28 3.14 -19.21
C ALA A 23 -3.01 3.10 -17.86
N ALA A 24 -4.34 3.21 -17.86
CA ALA A 24 -5.15 3.12 -16.65
C ALA A 24 -4.99 1.76 -15.95
N ASP A 25 -5.05 0.65 -16.69
CA ASP A 25 -4.81 -0.70 -16.16
C ASP A 25 -3.42 -0.84 -15.53
N THR A 26 -2.40 -0.30 -16.20
CA THR A 26 -1.01 -0.31 -15.70
C THR A 26 -0.89 0.48 -14.40
N PHE A 27 -1.43 1.70 -14.35
CA PHE A 27 -1.34 2.53 -13.16
C PHE A 27 -2.17 2.00 -12.00
N LEU A 28 -3.35 1.40 -12.24
CA LEU A 28 -4.12 0.74 -11.18
C LEU A 28 -3.34 -0.44 -10.59
N LYS A 29 -2.75 -1.30 -11.43
CA LYS A 29 -1.91 -2.43 -10.99
C LYS A 29 -0.71 -1.98 -10.17
N ILE A 30 -0.05 -0.89 -10.58
CA ILE A 30 1.09 -0.34 -9.84
C ILE A 30 0.62 0.28 -8.52
N ALA A 31 -0.46 1.06 -8.52
CA ALA A 31 -0.97 1.73 -7.32
C ALA A 31 -1.35 0.74 -6.21
N GLY A 32 -1.96 -0.41 -6.55
CA GLY A 32 -2.35 -1.44 -5.58
C GLY A 32 -1.36 -2.57 -5.37
N MET A 33 -0.14 -2.44 -5.89
CA MET A 33 0.92 -3.45 -5.74
C MET A 33 1.32 -3.61 -4.27
N ASN A 34 1.14 -4.78 -3.67
CA ASN A 34 1.53 -5.02 -2.28
C ASN A 34 3.01 -5.32 -2.12
N ASP A 35 3.49 -5.24 -0.88
CA ASP A 35 4.77 -5.84 -0.53
C ASP A 35 4.66 -7.37 -0.58
N ILE A 36 5.76 -8.01 -0.94
CA ILE A 36 5.78 -9.46 -1.15
C ILE A 36 6.22 -10.16 0.14
N TYR A 37 5.36 -11.07 0.59
CA TYR A 37 5.60 -11.97 1.70
C TYR A 37 5.68 -13.40 1.19
N LEU A 38 6.64 -14.15 1.72
CA LEU A 38 6.92 -15.53 1.37
C LEU A 38 6.50 -16.41 2.53
N HIS A 39 5.48 -17.24 2.31
CA HIS A 39 5.09 -18.30 3.23
C HIS A 39 5.89 -19.54 2.87
N VAL A 40 6.82 -19.90 3.74
CA VAL A 40 7.79 -20.97 3.50
C VAL A 40 7.45 -22.15 4.41
N THR A 41 7.32 -23.32 3.80
CA THR A 41 7.26 -24.60 4.50
C THR A 41 8.53 -25.36 4.19
N TYR A 42 9.36 -25.58 5.20
CA TYR A 42 10.55 -26.42 5.07
C TYR A 42 10.11 -27.87 5.18
N LYS A 43 10.32 -28.64 4.11
CA LYS A 43 9.92 -30.03 4.01
C LYS A 43 11.14 -30.95 3.97
N MET A 44 11.00 -32.13 4.56
CA MET A 44 12.05 -33.15 4.57
C MET A 44 12.22 -33.77 3.18
N ASN A 45 13.46 -33.89 2.71
CA ASN A 45 13.78 -34.53 1.42
C ASN A 45 13.41 -36.03 1.39
N SER A 46 13.30 -36.68 2.56
CA SER A 46 13.06 -38.12 2.68
C SER A 46 11.61 -38.53 2.39
N ASP A 47 10.63 -37.74 2.81
CA ASP A 47 9.23 -38.14 2.88
C ASP A 47 8.23 -37.00 2.65
N ASP A 48 8.71 -35.82 2.25
CA ASP A 48 7.90 -34.62 2.02
C ASP A 48 7.17 -34.08 3.27
N SER A 49 7.51 -34.58 4.46
CA SER A 49 6.90 -34.13 5.71
C SER A 49 7.32 -32.70 6.06
N ALA A 50 6.39 -31.91 6.57
CA ALA A 50 6.67 -30.54 7.00
C ALA A 50 7.51 -30.55 8.29
N ALA A 51 8.72 -30.00 8.23
CA ALA A 51 9.58 -29.84 9.39
C ALA A 51 9.16 -28.61 10.21
N PHE A 52 9.11 -27.45 9.56
CA PHE A 52 8.63 -26.20 10.17
C PHE A 52 8.21 -25.18 9.11
N THR A 53 7.46 -24.16 9.52
CA THR A 53 7.00 -23.07 8.66
C THR A 53 7.52 -21.72 9.13
N LYS A 54 7.70 -20.79 8.20
CA LYS A 54 8.13 -19.43 8.47
C LYS A 54 7.62 -18.46 7.42
N VAL A 55 7.39 -17.20 7.83
CA VAL A 55 6.99 -16.12 6.93
C VAL A 55 8.12 -15.11 6.84
N HIS A 56 8.47 -14.69 5.63
CA HIS A 56 9.50 -13.68 5.35
C HIS A 56 8.94 -12.56 4.50
N SER A 57 9.41 -11.33 4.70
CA SER A 57 9.36 -10.33 3.63
C SER A 57 10.50 -10.61 2.64
N LEU A 58 10.28 -10.30 1.36
CA LEU A 58 11.38 -10.41 0.37
C LEU A 58 12.54 -9.47 0.73
N GLU A 59 12.26 -8.30 1.31
CA GLU A 59 13.30 -7.38 1.78
C GLU A 59 14.24 -8.06 2.79
N ASP A 60 13.70 -8.72 3.82
CA ASP A 60 14.51 -9.40 4.84
C ASP A 60 15.33 -10.52 4.23
N LEU A 61 14.71 -11.33 3.33
CA LEU A 61 15.44 -12.36 2.61
C LEU A 61 16.60 -11.76 1.82
N LEU A 62 16.34 -10.75 0.98
CA LEU A 62 17.36 -10.11 0.16
C LEU A 62 18.46 -9.44 1.00
N ALA A 63 18.10 -8.75 2.08
CA ALA A 63 19.06 -8.16 3.00
C ALA A 63 19.95 -9.21 3.66
N ARG A 64 19.42 -10.39 4.02
CA ARG A 64 20.20 -11.51 4.53
C ARG A 64 21.13 -12.09 3.48
N ILE A 65 20.69 -12.23 2.22
CA ILE A 65 21.56 -12.65 1.11
C ILE A 65 22.79 -11.74 1.02
N TYR A 66 22.55 -10.43 1.08
CA TYR A 66 23.60 -9.43 0.95
C TYR A 66 24.54 -9.38 2.15
N ARG A 67 24.05 -9.70 3.36
CA ARG A 67 24.89 -9.84 4.57
C ARG A 67 25.71 -11.14 4.59
N LEU A 68 25.16 -12.23 4.07
CA LEU A 68 25.81 -13.54 4.00
C LEU A 68 26.83 -13.63 2.84
N ASN A 69 27.15 -12.48 2.21
CA ASN A 69 28.14 -12.31 1.16
C ASN A 69 27.91 -13.08 -0.15
N GLY A 70 26.72 -13.61 -0.44
CA GLY A 70 26.40 -14.29 -1.71
C GLY A 70 27.24 -15.55 -2.06
N ASN A 71 28.40 -15.73 -1.43
CA ASN A 71 29.38 -16.80 -1.64
C ASN A 71 28.94 -18.11 -1.00
N GLN A 72 27.92 -18.08 -0.15
CA GLN A 72 27.28 -19.29 0.37
C GLN A 72 26.34 -19.91 -0.66
N LEU A 73 25.96 -19.20 -1.73
CA LEU A 73 25.23 -19.81 -2.84
C LEU A 73 26.16 -20.55 -3.78
N ASP A 74 25.67 -21.63 -4.37
CA ASP A 74 26.42 -22.40 -5.37
C ASP A 74 26.65 -21.55 -6.63
N GLU A 75 25.71 -20.65 -6.93
CA GLU A 75 25.85 -19.54 -7.86
C GLU A 75 25.38 -18.23 -7.22
N SER A 76 26.24 -17.20 -7.20
CA SER A 76 25.85 -15.87 -6.70
C SER A 76 24.70 -15.27 -7.54
N ILE A 77 23.95 -14.34 -6.95
CA ILE A 77 23.05 -13.46 -7.70
C ILE A 77 23.91 -12.50 -8.54
N ASP A 78 23.55 -12.31 -9.81
CA ASP A 78 24.27 -11.42 -10.71
C ASP A 78 24.38 -10.00 -10.13
N VAL A 79 25.59 -9.46 -10.16
CA VAL A 79 25.89 -8.13 -9.60
C VAL A 79 25.10 -7.06 -10.36
N GLY A 80 24.02 -6.57 -9.75
CA GLY A 80 23.15 -5.55 -10.33
C GLY A 80 21.81 -6.03 -10.86
N LYS A 81 21.50 -7.33 -10.75
CA LYS A 81 20.14 -7.83 -10.97
C LYS A 81 19.22 -7.27 -9.88
N ILE A 82 18.20 -6.52 -10.30
CA ILE A 82 17.18 -5.98 -9.41
C ILE A 82 16.09 -7.04 -9.26
N ILE A 83 15.99 -7.63 -8.07
CA ILE A 83 14.92 -8.58 -7.72
C ILE A 83 13.84 -7.82 -6.96
N THR A 84 12.72 -7.59 -7.63
CA THR A 84 11.51 -7.01 -7.05
C THR A 84 10.41 -8.04 -6.81
N SER A 85 10.48 -9.24 -7.40
CA SER A 85 9.48 -10.29 -7.19
C SER A 85 10.14 -11.67 -7.10
N PHE A 86 9.49 -12.61 -6.43
CA PHE A 86 10.03 -13.95 -6.20
C PHE A 86 10.21 -14.73 -7.51
N GLU A 87 9.33 -14.53 -8.48
CA GLU A 87 9.33 -15.23 -9.77
C GLU A 87 10.53 -14.90 -10.65
N GLN A 88 11.27 -13.83 -10.35
CA GLN A 88 12.46 -13.44 -11.11
C GLN A 88 13.67 -14.35 -10.85
N ASP A 89 13.70 -15.04 -9.71
CA ASP A 89 14.78 -15.99 -9.37
C ASP A 89 14.37 -17.03 -8.29
N PRO A 90 13.30 -17.82 -8.53
CA PRO A 90 12.65 -18.61 -7.48
C PRO A 90 13.58 -19.67 -6.88
N GLU A 91 14.38 -20.34 -7.71
CA GLU A 91 15.25 -21.42 -7.25
C GLU A 91 16.42 -20.90 -6.41
N LYS A 92 17.06 -19.79 -6.82
CA LYS A 92 18.11 -19.17 -5.99
C LYS A 92 17.54 -18.67 -4.65
N LEU A 93 16.35 -18.07 -4.67
CA LEU A 93 15.69 -17.60 -3.45
C LEU A 93 15.29 -18.75 -2.49
N LYS A 94 14.86 -19.91 -3.01
CA LYS A 94 14.61 -21.12 -2.18
C LYS A 94 15.87 -21.67 -1.53
N GLN A 95 16.96 -21.78 -2.30
CA GLN A 95 18.25 -22.24 -1.75
C GLN A 95 18.73 -21.31 -0.62
N LEU A 96 18.52 -20.01 -0.79
CA LEU A 96 18.86 -19.01 0.22
C LEU A 96 18.03 -19.11 1.48
N LEU A 97 16.73 -19.37 1.36
CA LEU A 97 15.86 -19.60 2.51
C LEU A 97 16.40 -20.75 3.36
N VAL A 98 16.74 -21.89 2.72
CA VAL A 98 17.37 -23.02 3.42
C VAL A 98 18.69 -22.60 4.07
N LYS A 99 19.59 -21.95 3.33
CA LYS A 99 20.91 -21.55 3.86
C LYS A 99 20.83 -20.49 4.98
N ALA A 100 19.80 -19.64 4.97
CA ALA A 100 19.63 -18.54 5.93
C ALA A 100 18.92 -18.97 7.22
N ASP A 101 17.97 -19.92 7.15
CA ASP A 101 17.17 -20.33 8.30
C ASP A 101 17.57 -21.68 8.88
N VAL A 102 18.20 -22.55 8.08
CA VAL A 102 18.55 -23.91 8.48
C VAL A 102 20.04 -23.96 8.76
N VAL A 103 20.39 -24.49 9.94
CA VAL A 103 21.79 -24.72 10.34
C VAL A 103 22.47 -25.70 9.39
N PRO A 104 23.78 -25.53 9.08
CA PRO A 104 24.47 -26.31 8.04
C PRO A 104 24.30 -27.82 8.13
N ALA A 105 24.25 -28.39 9.34
CA ALA A 105 24.11 -29.83 9.57
C ALA A 105 22.77 -30.42 9.05
N TYR A 106 21.76 -29.59 8.78
CA TYR A 106 20.43 -30.01 8.37
C TYR A 106 20.03 -29.51 6.98
N GLN A 107 20.88 -28.73 6.31
CA GLN A 107 20.54 -28.11 5.01
C GLN A 107 20.28 -29.16 3.91
N ASP A 108 21.02 -30.27 3.91
CA ASP A 108 20.85 -31.35 2.93
C ASP A 108 19.61 -32.22 3.18
N LEU A 109 18.98 -32.09 4.36
CA LEU A 109 17.83 -32.90 4.75
C LEU A 109 16.50 -32.25 4.39
N VAL A 110 16.50 -30.97 4.01
CA VAL A 110 15.28 -30.20 3.77
C VAL A 110 15.33 -29.42 2.47
N TYR A 111 14.15 -29.09 1.96
CA TYR A 111 13.98 -28.11 0.89
C TYR A 111 12.87 -27.11 1.25
N ALA A 112 12.92 -25.92 0.63
CA ALA A 112 11.93 -24.87 0.86
C ALA A 112 10.80 -24.95 -0.16
N ASP A 113 9.59 -25.25 0.31
CA ASP A 113 8.34 -25.09 -0.45
C ASP A 113 7.77 -23.69 -0.17
N VAL A 114 7.60 -22.87 -1.21
CA VAL A 114 7.35 -21.43 -1.06
C VAL A 114 6.06 -21.05 -1.77
N THR A 115 5.14 -20.46 -1.01
CA THR A 115 3.98 -19.73 -1.54
C THR A 115 4.22 -18.24 -1.35
N ALA A 116 4.32 -17.50 -2.45
CA ALA A 116 4.48 -16.05 -2.42
C ALA A 116 3.13 -15.34 -2.52
N SER A 117 2.94 -14.29 -1.71
CA SER A 117 1.83 -13.35 -1.91
C SER A 117 2.02 -12.57 -3.22
N LYS A 118 0.93 -12.08 -3.79
CA LYS A 118 1.02 -11.19 -4.96
C LYS A 118 1.63 -9.87 -4.51
N GLY A 119 2.80 -9.54 -5.02
CA GLY A 119 3.46 -8.29 -4.63
C GLY A 119 4.82 -8.08 -5.25
N ARG A 120 5.43 -6.95 -4.88
CA ARG A 120 6.80 -6.63 -5.20
C ARG A 120 7.47 -5.90 -4.04
N LEU A 121 8.79 -5.95 -4.02
CA LEU A 121 9.61 -5.27 -3.03
C LEU A 121 9.27 -3.77 -2.99
N LEU A 122 8.61 -3.32 -1.92
CA LEU A 122 8.22 -1.92 -1.79
C LEU A 122 9.36 -1.02 -1.35
N ASN A 123 10.22 -1.50 -0.46
CA ASN A 123 11.35 -0.77 0.06
C ASN A 123 12.67 -1.27 -0.50
N GLY A 124 13.57 -0.33 -0.71
CA GLY A 124 14.88 -0.53 -1.23
C GLY A 124 15.82 -1.13 -0.21
N LEU A 125 16.95 -1.61 -0.72
CA LEU A 125 17.97 -2.29 0.06
C LEU A 125 19.35 -1.84 -0.38
N LYS A 126 20.32 -1.95 0.53
CA LYS A 126 21.71 -1.60 0.25
C LYS A 126 22.36 -2.71 -0.59
N ALA A 127 23.08 -2.35 -1.66
CA ALA A 127 23.78 -3.37 -2.45
C ALA A 127 24.89 -4.08 -1.65
N PRO A 128 25.16 -5.36 -1.96
CA PRO A 128 26.07 -6.22 -1.20
C PRO A 128 27.55 -5.97 -1.40
N GLN A 129 27.97 -5.47 -2.58
CA GLN A 129 29.38 -5.41 -2.96
C GLN A 129 29.72 -4.08 -3.62
N SER A 130 30.86 -3.52 -3.22
CA SER A 130 31.51 -2.44 -3.96
C SER A 130 31.98 -2.98 -5.31
N ASN A 131 31.53 -2.36 -6.39
CA ASN A 131 31.99 -2.66 -7.74
C ASN A 131 33.28 -1.84 -7.99
N PRO A 132 34.31 -2.36 -8.66
CA PRO A 132 35.48 -1.55 -9.03
C PRO A 132 35.15 -0.26 -9.78
N ASN A 133 34.02 -0.22 -10.50
CA ASN A 133 33.50 0.96 -11.19
C ASN A 133 32.61 1.85 -10.30
N HIS A 134 32.23 1.38 -9.11
CA HIS A 134 31.43 2.08 -8.10
C HIS A 134 32.05 1.87 -6.70
N PRO A 135 33.13 2.60 -6.37
CA PRO A 135 33.92 2.41 -5.16
C PRO A 135 33.18 2.74 -3.85
N TYR A 136 32.05 3.42 -3.90
CA TYR A 136 31.31 3.76 -2.68
C TYR A 136 30.09 2.85 -2.48
N VAL A 137 29.93 2.34 -1.26
CA VAL A 137 28.85 1.40 -0.87
C VAL A 137 27.43 1.97 -0.93
N ASN A 138 27.28 3.27 -1.24
CA ASN A 138 26.03 3.99 -1.46
C ASN A 138 25.78 4.32 -2.94
N GLU A 139 26.65 3.89 -3.86
CA GLU A 139 26.48 4.14 -5.31
C GLU A 139 25.50 3.17 -5.97
N ARG A 140 25.09 2.11 -5.27
CA ARG A 140 24.06 1.17 -5.72
C ARG A 140 23.14 0.85 -4.55
N ASP A 141 22.10 1.65 -4.36
CA ASP A 141 20.93 1.21 -3.60
C ASP A 141 19.95 0.60 -4.59
N VAL A 142 19.37 -0.55 -4.26
CA VAL A 142 18.22 -1.06 -5.02
C VAL A 142 17.04 -0.22 -4.55
N LEU A 143 16.50 0.62 -5.43
CA LEU A 143 15.34 1.44 -5.11
C LEU A 143 14.10 0.56 -4.97
N GLY A 144 13.34 0.76 -3.89
CA GLY A 144 12.04 0.12 -3.71
C GLY A 144 11.01 0.62 -4.72
N MET A 145 9.87 -0.07 -4.84
CA MET A 145 8.82 0.29 -5.79
C MET A 145 7.80 1.31 -5.26
N TRP A 146 7.91 1.75 -3.99
CA TRP A 146 7.02 2.79 -3.46
C TRP A 146 6.96 4.09 -4.31
N PRO A 147 8.05 4.59 -4.95
CA PRO A 147 7.95 5.79 -5.79
C PRO A 147 7.05 5.56 -7.01
N ASP A 148 7.09 4.36 -7.59
CA ASP A 148 6.25 3.99 -8.73
C ASP A 148 4.78 3.97 -8.33
N LYS A 149 4.45 3.51 -7.11
CA LYS A 149 3.08 3.56 -6.57
C LYS A 149 2.58 4.99 -6.44
N LEU A 150 3.39 5.87 -5.86
CA LEU A 150 3.04 7.28 -5.71
C LEU A 150 2.89 7.97 -7.07
N LEU A 151 3.77 7.67 -8.02
CA LEU A 151 3.66 8.16 -9.39
C LEU A 151 2.40 7.63 -10.07
N ALA A 152 2.04 6.36 -9.89
CA ALA A 152 0.85 5.78 -10.49
C ALA A 152 -0.44 6.45 -9.98
N VAL A 153 -0.59 6.62 -8.67
CA VAL A 153 -1.72 7.36 -8.07
C VAL A 153 -1.75 8.79 -8.63
N ARG A 154 -0.60 9.46 -8.69
CA ARG A 154 -0.50 10.80 -9.23
C ARG A 154 -0.90 10.86 -10.71
N GLN A 155 -0.44 9.94 -11.56
CA GLN A 155 -0.78 9.92 -12.98
C GLN A 155 -2.26 9.58 -13.23
N LEU A 156 -2.87 8.75 -12.37
CA LEU A 156 -4.31 8.46 -12.46
C LEU A 156 -5.16 9.71 -12.25
N LEU A 157 -4.72 10.61 -11.37
CA LEU A 157 -5.48 11.79 -10.93
C LEU A 157 -5.02 13.10 -11.59
N THR A 158 -3.84 13.12 -12.19
CA THR A 158 -3.31 14.29 -12.88
C THR A 158 -4.23 14.64 -14.04
N ARG A 159 -4.73 15.87 -14.02
CA ARG A 159 -5.48 16.45 -15.14
C ARG A 159 -4.50 17.21 -16.03
N LYS A 160 -4.60 16.99 -17.34
CA LYS A 160 -3.98 17.87 -18.32
C LYS A 160 -5.08 18.74 -18.89
N SER A 161 -4.99 20.04 -18.67
CA SER A 161 -5.84 21.05 -19.31
C SER A 161 -4.99 21.87 -20.27
N PRO A 162 -5.20 21.75 -21.60
CA PRO A 162 -4.63 22.65 -22.58
C PRO A 162 -5.73 23.56 -23.13
N ARG A 163 -5.79 24.83 -22.70
CA ARG A 163 -6.35 25.92 -23.53
C ARG A 163 -5.17 26.82 -23.95
N SER A 164 -5.15 27.37 -25.16
CA SER A 164 -6.24 28.06 -25.84
C SER A 164 -7.00 27.24 -26.90
N THR A 165 -8.27 26.97 -26.63
CA THR A 165 -9.35 26.68 -27.60
C THR A 165 -9.26 25.41 -28.48
N THR A 166 -10.13 24.45 -28.15
CA THR A 166 -10.61 23.25 -28.88
C THR A 166 -9.82 21.95 -28.70
N GLY A 167 -10.52 20.89 -28.21
CA GLY A 167 -10.03 19.50 -28.29
C GLY A 167 -9.97 18.67 -26.99
N ARG A 168 -11.10 18.35 -26.36
CA ARG A 168 -11.40 17.06 -25.68
C ARG A 168 -10.42 16.41 -24.66
N THR A 169 -9.51 17.11 -23.98
CA THR A 169 -8.82 16.51 -22.81
C THR A 169 -8.76 17.49 -21.64
N TYR A 170 -9.70 17.33 -20.71
CA TYR A 170 -9.76 17.96 -19.38
C TYR A 170 -9.99 16.89 -18.29
N TYR A 171 -9.71 15.63 -18.63
CA TYR A 171 -10.10 14.46 -17.82
C TYR A 171 -8.84 13.79 -17.29
N ALA A 172 -8.86 13.48 -15.99
CA ALA A 172 -7.95 12.52 -15.40
C ALA A 172 -8.34 11.10 -15.86
N LEU A 173 -7.42 10.13 -15.78
CA LEU A 173 -7.77 8.73 -16.02
C LEU A 173 -8.85 8.27 -15.04
N ALA A 174 -8.74 8.71 -13.79
CA ALA A 174 -9.69 8.47 -12.71
C ALA A 174 -11.09 9.07 -12.92
N ASP A 175 -11.29 9.94 -13.92
CA ASP A 175 -12.62 10.44 -14.28
C ASP A 175 -13.40 9.47 -15.18
N THR A 176 -12.76 8.39 -15.64
CA THR A 176 -13.44 7.30 -16.37
C THR A 176 -14.12 6.39 -15.35
N ALA A 177 -15.43 6.14 -15.47
CA ALA A 177 -16.20 5.36 -14.48
C ALA A 177 -15.52 4.05 -14.04
N LYS A 178 -15.04 3.22 -14.99
CA LYS A 178 -14.32 1.97 -14.66
C LYS A 178 -13.06 2.17 -13.84
N VAL A 179 -12.34 3.27 -14.04
CA VAL A 179 -11.12 3.58 -13.30
C VAL A 179 -11.46 4.25 -11.97
N HIS A 180 -12.48 5.10 -11.97
CA HIS A 180 -13.03 5.77 -10.80
C HIS A 180 -13.40 4.76 -9.73
N ASP A 181 -14.29 3.81 -10.06
CA ASP A 181 -14.83 2.84 -9.11
C ASP A 181 -13.72 1.97 -8.52
N GLN A 182 -12.77 1.53 -9.36
CA GLN A 182 -11.63 0.73 -8.91
C GLN A 182 -10.69 1.54 -8.03
N LEU A 183 -10.28 2.75 -8.43
CA LEU A 183 -9.37 3.57 -7.63
C LEU A 183 -10.00 3.99 -6.30
N GLN A 184 -11.28 4.38 -6.31
CA GLN A 184 -12.01 4.77 -5.11
C GLN A 184 -12.13 3.58 -4.14
N GLY A 185 -12.52 2.41 -4.66
CA GLY A 185 -12.56 1.17 -3.87
C GLY A 185 -11.19 0.83 -3.31
N MET A 186 -10.12 0.87 -4.12
CA MET A 186 -8.75 0.58 -3.68
C MET A 186 -8.32 1.47 -2.53
N LEU A 187 -8.48 2.80 -2.68
CA LEU A 187 -8.12 3.76 -1.64
C LEU A 187 -8.95 3.55 -0.37
N CYS A 188 -10.22 3.19 -0.51
CA CYS A 188 -11.07 2.84 0.62
C CYS A 188 -10.55 1.59 1.35
N HIS A 189 -10.32 0.48 0.65
CA HIS A 189 -9.81 -0.75 1.27
C HIS A 189 -8.43 -0.56 1.90
N MET A 190 -7.52 0.18 1.24
CA MET A 190 -6.22 0.54 1.81
C MET A 190 -6.36 1.37 3.10
N THR A 191 -7.39 2.22 3.17
CA THR A 191 -7.65 3.09 4.31
C THR A 191 -8.34 2.34 5.45
N MET A 192 -9.34 1.51 5.15
CA MET A 192 -10.13 0.77 6.14
C MET A 192 -9.41 -0.48 6.65
N GLY A 193 -8.46 -1.03 5.89
CA GLY A 193 -7.78 -2.28 6.22
C GLY A 193 -8.74 -3.47 6.22
N ASN A 194 -8.34 -4.57 6.86
CA ASN A 194 -9.17 -5.78 6.96
C ASN A 194 -10.04 -5.81 8.24
N THR A 195 -10.15 -4.70 8.97
CA THR A 195 -10.81 -4.59 10.29
C THR A 195 -12.19 -5.25 10.33
N VAL A 196 -13.02 -5.05 9.29
CA VAL A 196 -14.37 -5.61 9.20
C VAL A 196 -14.34 -7.14 9.19
N ASN A 197 -13.47 -7.74 8.36
CA ASN A 197 -13.37 -9.19 8.22
C ASN A 197 -12.70 -9.80 9.46
N ASP A 198 -11.64 -9.16 9.96
CA ASP A 198 -10.90 -9.60 11.13
C ASP A 198 -11.81 -9.64 12.35
N LEU A 199 -12.59 -8.59 12.62
CA LEU A 199 -13.49 -8.54 13.78
C LEU A 199 -14.66 -9.49 13.60
N ASN A 200 -15.37 -9.43 12.46
CA ASN A 200 -16.56 -10.24 12.25
C ASN A 200 -16.23 -11.74 12.18
N GLY A 201 -14.98 -12.12 11.87
CA GLY A 201 -14.51 -13.50 11.95
C GLY A 201 -14.59 -14.12 13.36
N TYR A 202 -14.57 -13.30 14.40
CA TYR A 202 -14.74 -13.74 15.79
C TYR A 202 -16.19 -13.71 16.28
N LEU A 203 -17.11 -13.10 15.53
CA LEU A 203 -18.48 -12.82 15.98
C LEU A 203 -19.49 -13.65 15.20
N THR A 204 -20.43 -14.28 15.91
CA THR A 204 -21.54 -14.99 15.26
C THR A 204 -22.49 -14.03 14.53
N ASN A 205 -22.62 -12.80 15.04
CA ASN A 205 -23.40 -11.74 14.41
C ASN A 205 -22.44 -10.60 14.01
N PRO A 206 -22.35 -10.25 12.72
CA PRO A 206 -21.49 -9.18 12.26
C PRO A 206 -21.80 -7.85 12.97
N ALA A 207 -20.77 -7.24 13.55
CA ALA A 207 -20.87 -5.96 14.24
C ALA A 207 -20.51 -4.78 13.32
N LEU A 208 -19.60 -5.01 12.36
CA LEU A 208 -19.17 -4.02 11.37
C LEU A 208 -19.71 -4.35 9.99
N LYS A 209 -19.89 -3.31 9.17
CA LYS A 209 -20.24 -3.44 7.75
C LYS A 209 -19.12 -2.88 6.89
N ASN A 210 -18.87 -3.52 5.76
CA ASN A 210 -17.91 -3.00 4.79
C ASN A 210 -18.46 -1.72 4.16
N ALA A 211 -17.72 -0.62 4.29
CA ALA A 211 -18.05 0.67 3.71
C ALA A 211 -17.49 0.83 2.28
N CYS A 212 -16.58 -0.04 1.87
CA CYS A 212 -15.86 0.07 0.60
C CYS A 212 -16.55 -0.71 -0.53
N ALA A 213 -16.51 -0.15 -1.74
CA ALA A 213 -16.93 -0.84 -2.95
C ALA A 213 -15.98 -2.01 -3.29
N ASP A 214 -16.49 -3.00 -4.02
CA ASP A 214 -15.68 -4.12 -4.48
C ASP A 214 -14.61 -3.68 -5.47
N VAL A 215 -13.43 -4.27 -5.34
CA VAL A 215 -12.28 -4.03 -6.22
C VAL A 215 -11.89 -5.34 -6.88
N ASP A 216 -11.55 -5.28 -8.17
CA ASP A 216 -11.02 -6.43 -8.88
C ASP A 216 -9.72 -6.90 -8.21
N PRO A 217 -9.59 -8.19 -7.82
CA PRO A 217 -8.39 -8.75 -7.20
C PRO A 217 -7.11 -8.61 -8.04
N GLN A 218 -7.21 -8.27 -9.33
CA GLN A 218 -6.05 -7.94 -10.15
C GLN A 218 -5.43 -6.58 -9.81
N TYR A 219 -6.20 -5.66 -9.23
CA TYR A 219 -5.77 -4.31 -8.89
C TYR A 219 -5.41 -4.17 -7.42
N TYR A 220 -6.06 -4.91 -6.53
CA TYR A 220 -5.76 -4.88 -5.10
C TYR A 220 -6.14 -6.20 -4.42
N SER A 221 -5.26 -6.69 -3.55
CA SER A 221 -5.53 -7.76 -2.60
C SER A 221 -5.24 -7.26 -1.18
N SER A 222 -6.05 -7.68 -0.21
CA SER A 222 -5.87 -7.30 1.20
C SER A 222 -4.89 -8.24 1.90
N ASP A 223 -3.65 -8.31 1.41
CA ASP A 223 -2.64 -9.22 1.99
C ASP A 223 -1.90 -8.59 3.17
N VAL A 224 -1.80 -7.25 3.21
CA VAL A 224 -1.04 -6.49 4.21
C VAL A 224 -1.75 -5.17 4.51
N ASP A 225 -1.76 -4.74 5.77
CA ASP A 225 -2.27 -3.42 6.14
C ASP A 225 -1.28 -2.31 5.75
N TYR A 226 -1.73 -1.41 4.88
CA TYR A 226 -0.95 -0.25 4.43
C TYR A 226 -0.69 0.75 5.56
N ALA A 227 -1.48 0.71 6.64
CA ALA A 227 -1.27 1.54 7.82
C ALA A 227 0.02 1.20 8.59
N ASP A 228 0.58 0.01 8.38
CA ASP A 228 1.83 -0.45 9.00
C ASP A 228 3.02 -0.41 8.04
N GLN A 229 2.79 -0.17 6.74
CA GLN A 229 3.86 -0.05 5.76
C GLN A 229 4.53 1.33 5.82
N GLN A 230 5.86 1.33 5.94
CA GLN A 230 6.69 2.53 5.91
C GLN A 230 7.48 2.58 4.61
N ILE A 231 7.73 3.79 4.10
CA ILE A 231 8.68 3.99 3.00
C ILE A 231 10.09 4.23 3.52
N GLU A 232 11.09 3.92 2.71
CA GLU A 232 12.50 4.07 3.08
C GLU A 232 12.95 5.53 3.32
N ALA A 233 13.89 5.64 4.27
CA ALA A 233 15.07 6.49 4.26
C ALA A 233 15.40 7.36 3.03
N LEU A 234 14.75 8.49 2.73
CA LEU A 234 15.32 9.41 1.74
C LEU A 234 16.56 10.13 2.27
N PRO A 235 17.63 10.29 1.47
CA PRO A 235 18.79 11.05 1.89
C PRO A 235 18.48 12.55 2.03
N SER A 236 19.30 13.28 2.79
CA SER A 236 19.11 14.72 3.06
C SER A 236 19.14 15.55 1.77
N TYR A 237 19.97 15.19 0.79
CA TYR A 237 20.11 15.90 -0.49
C TYR A 237 18.95 15.68 -1.48
N ALA A 238 18.06 14.70 -1.26
CA ALA A 238 16.90 14.44 -2.12
C ALA A 238 15.69 15.35 -1.80
N THR A 239 15.94 16.65 -1.57
CA THR A 239 14.88 17.61 -1.21
C THR A 239 13.86 17.82 -2.32
N SER A 240 14.28 17.81 -3.59
CA SER A 240 13.39 17.95 -4.75
C SER A 240 12.38 16.81 -4.83
N LEU A 241 12.84 15.57 -4.65
CA LEU A 241 12.00 14.38 -4.59
C LEU A 241 11.02 14.45 -3.42
N GLY A 242 11.52 14.85 -2.25
CA GLY A 242 10.69 15.03 -1.09
C GLY A 242 9.62 16.10 -1.28
N ARG A 243 9.94 17.25 -1.89
CA ARG A 243 8.95 18.28 -2.22
C ARG A 243 7.91 17.78 -3.21
N TYR A 244 8.34 17.03 -4.23
CA TYR A 244 7.47 16.52 -5.29
C TYR A 244 6.40 15.56 -4.73
N PHE A 245 6.79 14.64 -3.85
CA PHE A 245 5.86 13.71 -3.18
C PHE A 245 5.26 14.27 -1.89
N GLY A 246 5.67 15.45 -1.44
CA GLY A 246 5.20 16.04 -0.19
C GLY A 246 5.75 15.35 1.07
N LEU A 247 6.91 14.72 1.01
CA LEU A 247 7.61 14.15 2.16
C LEU A 247 8.09 15.26 3.12
N PRO A 248 8.18 14.99 4.44
CA PRO A 248 8.73 15.95 5.39
C PRO A 248 10.12 16.44 4.99
N GLN A 249 10.34 17.75 5.11
CA GLN A 249 11.55 18.43 4.64
C GLN A 249 12.48 18.88 5.79
N SER A 250 12.08 18.67 7.04
CA SER A 250 12.81 19.15 8.23
C SER A 250 14.14 18.39 8.39
N THR A 251 15.18 19.11 8.76
CA THR A 251 16.49 18.55 9.09
C THR A 251 16.39 17.78 10.40
N GLY A 252 16.51 16.45 10.37
CA GLY A 252 16.55 15.60 11.57
C GLY A 252 15.36 14.66 11.74
N GLU A 253 14.28 14.82 10.97
CA GLU A 253 13.32 13.73 10.81
C GLU A 253 14.00 12.63 9.99
N MET A 254 14.19 11.44 10.60
CA MET A 254 14.64 10.27 9.86
C MET A 254 13.59 10.02 8.76
N LYS A 255 13.95 10.31 7.51
CA LYS A 255 13.09 10.25 6.31
C LYS A 255 12.69 8.81 5.92
N GLY A 256 12.38 7.96 6.89
CA GLY A 256 12.04 6.54 6.75
C GLY A 256 10.98 6.06 7.73
N LYS A 257 10.18 6.99 8.29
CA LYS A 257 8.96 6.71 9.06
C LYS A 257 7.71 7.30 8.40
N SER A 258 7.80 7.78 7.17
CA SER A 258 6.63 8.23 6.44
C SER A 258 5.81 7.00 6.07
N ASN A 259 4.55 6.96 6.49
CA ASN A 259 3.69 5.84 6.20
C ASN A 259 3.26 5.86 4.72
N LEU A 260 3.22 4.68 4.07
CA LEU A 260 2.89 4.58 2.65
C LEU A 260 1.46 5.02 2.36
N LEU A 261 0.48 4.61 3.17
CA LEU A 261 -0.91 5.04 3.04
C LEU A 261 -1.03 6.57 3.08
N GLN A 262 -0.40 7.20 4.08
CA GLN A 262 -0.35 8.65 4.21
C GLN A 262 0.18 9.30 2.92
N MET A 263 1.25 8.75 2.33
CA MET A 263 1.85 9.30 1.12
C MET A 263 1.01 9.08 -0.13
N MET A 264 0.32 7.94 -0.25
CA MET A 264 -0.62 7.70 -1.34
C MET A 264 -1.80 8.67 -1.28
N LEU A 265 -2.44 8.82 -0.12
CA LEU A 265 -3.55 9.77 0.07
C LEU A 265 -3.09 11.21 -0.15
N LYS A 266 -1.86 11.54 0.24
CA LYS A 266 -1.26 12.84 -0.07
C LYS A 266 -1.09 13.06 -1.58
N GLN A 267 -0.73 12.02 -2.35
CA GLN A 267 -0.70 12.14 -3.82
C GLN A 267 -2.09 12.39 -4.40
N VAL A 268 -3.15 11.83 -3.80
CA VAL A 268 -4.52 12.11 -4.24
C VAL A 268 -4.79 13.61 -4.18
N VAL A 269 -4.47 14.25 -3.05
CA VAL A 269 -4.69 15.68 -2.88
C VAL A 269 -3.77 16.52 -3.78
N LEU A 270 -2.47 16.20 -3.82
CA LEU A 270 -1.49 16.95 -4.60
C LEU A 270 -1.71 16.87 -6.12
N ALA A 271 -2.22 15.73 -6.62
CA ALA A 271 -2.50 15.52 -8.03
C ALA A 271 -3.86 16.09 -8.45
N SER A 272 -4.79 16.20 -7.51
CA SER A 272 -6.16 16.66 -7.76
C SER A 272 -6.27 18.17 -7.64
N HIS A 273 -5.57 18.87 -8.52
CA HIS A 273 -5.72 20.30 -8.77
C HIS A 273 -5.93 20.56 -10.26
N ASP A 274 -6.82 21.49 -10.58
CA ASP A 274 -7.01 22.02 -11.93
C ASP A 274 -7.31 23.51 -11.82
N SER A 275 -6.73 24.32 -12.70
CA SER A 275 -6.96 25.75 -12.78
C SER A 275 -8.16 26.11 -13.67
N ASP A 276 -8.69 25.15 -14.44
CA ASP A 276 -9.91 25.32 -15.24
C ASP A 276 -11.13 24.93 -14.41
N TYR A 277 -12.13 25.82 -14.35
CA TYR A 277 -13.40 25.63 -13.65
C TYR A 277 -14.11 24.30 -13.98
N ARG A 278 -13.88 23.74 -15.17
CA ARG A 278 -14.48 22.46 -15.58
C ARG A 278 -13.84 21.23 -14.94
N GLY A 279 -12.54 21.32 -14.63
CA GLY A 279 -11.77 20.27 -13.99
C GLY A 279 -11.66 20.46 -12.48
N GLU A 280 -11.77 21.70 -12.01
CA GLU A 280 -11.65 22.09 -10.60
C GLU A 280 -12.62 21.33 -9.71
N GLU A 281 -13.90 21.25 -10.09
CA GLU A 281 -14.91 20.55 -9.31
C GLU A 281 -14.62 19.05 -9.19
N LYS A 282 -14.20 18.40 -10.28
CA LYS A 282 -13.84 16.98 -10.27
C LYS A 282 -12.58 16.72 -9.45
N ALA A 283 -11.63 17.66 -9.50
CA ALA A 283 -10.43 17.62 -8.71
C ALA A 283 -10.75 17.81 -7.20
N ARG A 284 -11.66 18.74 -6.88
CA ARG A 284 -12.19 18.97 -5.53
C ARG A 284 -12.80 17.70 -4.95
N VAL A 285 -13.68 17.01 -5.70
CA VAL A 285 -14.30 15.75 -5.24
C VAL A 285 -13.26 14.72 -4.79
N TRP A 286 -12.16 14.55 -5.53
CA TRP A 286 -11.08 13.63 -5.12
C TRP A 286 -10.30 14.11 -3.89
N ARG A 287 -10.10 15.43 -3.74
CA ARG A 287 -9.47 16.00 -2.54
C ARG A 287 -10.35 15.78 -1.32
N GLU A 288 -11.64 16.07 -1.43
CA GLU A 288 -12.62 15.90 -0.36
C GLU A 288 -12.77 14.42 0.00
N PHE A 289 -12.90 13.52 -0.99
CA PHE A 289 -12.97 12.07 -0.78
C PHE A 289 -11.87 11.56 0.16
N ALA A 290 -10.61 11.97 -0.08
CA ALA A 290 -9.44 11.47 0.65
C ALA A 290 -9.09 12.26 1.91
N GLY A 291 -9.57 13.50 2.03
CA GLY A 291 -9.14 14.44 3.05
C GLY A 291 -10.06 14.53 4.27
N ILE A 292 -9.64 15.36 5.22
CA ILE A 292 -10.40 15.74 6.42
C ILE A 292 -10.12 17.22 6.74
N HIS A 293 -11.07 17.92 7.35
CA HIS A 293 -10.91 19.33 7.71
C HIS A 293 -10.53 19.50 9.19
N LEU A 294 -9.93 20.64 9.52
CA LEU A 294 -9.86 21.10 10.91
C LEU A 294 -11.20 21.76 11.29
N ALA A 295 -11.60 21.59 12.55
CA ALA A 295 -12.81 22.21 13.06
C ALA A 295 -12.71 23.74 12.94
N SER A 296 -13.67 24.34 12.24
CA SER A 296 -13.84 25.79 12.14
C SER A 296 -15.29 26.14 11.84
N ASP A 297 -15.70 27.37 12.17
CA ASP A 297 -17.07 27.86 11.92
C ASP A 297 -17.41 27.96 10.41
N ALA A 298 -16.40 27.89 9.54
CA ALA A 298 -16.56 27.99 8.09
C ALA A 298 -16.87 26.65 7.41
N VAL A 299 -16.75 25.52 8.12
CA VAL A 299 -16.90 24.17 7.55
C VAL A 299 -18.17 23.52 8.08
N SER A 300 -19.07 23.10 7.18
CA SER A 300 -20.30 22.39 7.54
C SER A 300 -20.00 20.95 7.98
N SER A 301 -19.76 20.76 9.28
CA SER A 301 -19.39 19.45 9.85
C SER A 301 -20.57 18.49 9.97
N VAL A 302 -20.41 17.26 9.49
CA VAL A 302 -21.33 16.14 9.73
C VAL A 302 -20.88 15.31 10.93
N LYS A 303 -19.57 15.03 11.01
CA LYS A 303 -18.94 14.30 12.12
C LYS A 303 -17.71 15.04 12.61
N ALA A 304 -17.36 14.86 13.88
CA ALA A 304 -16.18 15.45 14.50
C ALA A 304 -15.45 14.43 15.36
N ILE A 305 -14.12 14.53 15.40
CA ILE A 305 -13.28 13.69 16.25
C ILE A 305 -12.07 14.49 16.76
N SER A 306 -11.71 14.28 18.02
CA SER A 306 -10.50 14.87 18.61
C SER A 306 -9.36 13.87 18.60
N LEU A 307 -8.25 14.22 17.94
CA LEU A 307 -7.05 13.38 17.83
C LEU A 307 -5.82 14.23 18.12
N GLN A 308 -4.96 13.76 19.03
CA GLN A 308 -3.68 14.42 19.37
C GLN A 308 -3.83 15.92 19.71
N GLY A 309 -4.91 16.29 20.40
CA GLY A 309 -5.18 17.69 20.80
C GLY A 309 -5.68 18.60 19.68
N LYS A 310 -5.97 18.06 18.50
CA LYS A 310 -6.62 18.76 17.38
C LYS A 310 -8.02 18.22 17.17
N ASN A 311 -8.94 19.12 16.84
CA ASN A 311 -10.31 18.75 16.50
C ASN A 311 -10.44 18.72 14.99
N TYR A 312 -10.78 17.55 14.46
CA TYR A 312 -11.02 17.31 13.06
C TYR A 312 -12.52 17.20 12.81
N VAL A 313 -12.94 17.63 11.63
CA VAL A 313 -14.32 17.54 11.17
C VAL A 313 -14.36 16.93 9.77
N ALA A 314 -15.37 16.10 9.54
CA ALA A 314 -15.69 15.51 8.25
C ALA A 314 -17.00 16.11 7.74
N THR A 315 -16.97 16.63 6.51
CA THR A 315 -18.16 17.01 5.74
C THR A 315 -18.79 15.76 5.12
N ASP A 316 -19.92 15.94 4.44
CA ASP A 316 -20.61 14.90 3.66
C ASP A 316 -19.76 14.35 2.50
N GLU A 317 -18.81 15.14 2.00
CA GLU A 317 -17.93 14.75 0.91
C GLU A 317 -16.66 14.02 1.37
N ASN A 318 -16.30 14.08 2.66
CA ASN A 318 -15.14 13.40 3.21
C ASN A 318 -15.38 11.90 3.43
N THR A 319 -15.59 11.16 2.35
CA THR A 319 -16.02 9.76 2.38
C THR A 319 -15.10 8.87 3.20
N LEU A 320 -13.77 8.97 3.03
CA LEU A 320 -12.82 8.12 3.79
C LEU A 320 -12.81 8.47 5.29
N ALA A 321 -12.85 9.77 5.62
CA ALA A 321 -12.90 10.22 7.01
C ALA A 321 -14.20 9.78 7.70
N LEU A 322 -15.34 9.93 7.03
CA LEU A 322 -16.64 9.49 7.54
C LEU A 322 -16.65 7.98 7.80
N ALA A 323 -16.18 7.17 6.84
CA ALA A 323 -16.14 5.71 6.99
C ALA A 323 -15.32 5.27 8.21
N LEU A 324 -14.15 5.88 8.44
CA LEU A 324 -13.31 5.60 9.62
C LEU A 324 -13.97 6.04 10.93
N ILE A 325 -14.56 7.24 10.96
CA ILE A 325 -15.24 7.75 12.16
C ILE A 325 -16.46 6.87 12.51
N GLU A 326 -17.23 6.47 11.51
CA GLU A 326 -18.38 5.57 11.71
C GLU A 326 -17.95 4.17 12.18
N GLN A 327 -16.85 3.62 11.65
CA GLN A 327 -16.29 2.36 12.13
C GLN A 327 -15.85 2.48 13.59
N LEU A 328 -15.18 3.56 13.97
CA LEU A 328 -14.81 3.83 15.36
C LEU A 328 -16.04 3.93 16.28
N GLU A 329 -17.10 4.62 15.85
CA GLU A 329 -18.35 4.70 16.62
C GLU A 329 -19.02 3.32 16.80
N GLN A 330 -18.91 2.44 15.80
CA GLN A 330 -19.42 1.06 15.88
C GLN A 330 -18.56 0.20 16.81
N LEU A 331 -17.23 0.34 16.76
CA LEU A 331 -16.31 -0.31 17.70
C LEU A 331 -16.56 0.15 19.14
N ASP A 332 -16.70 1.45 19.37
CA ASP A 332 -17.01 2.01 20.71
C ASP A 332 -18.35 1.48 21.25
N LYS A 333 -19.36 1.30 20.39
CA LYS A 333 -20.62 0.64 20.77
C LYS A 333 -20.40 -0.82 21.13
N LEU A 334 -19.59 -1.56 20.37
CA LEU A 334 -19.28 -2.96 20.66
C LEU A 334 -18.59 -3.12 22.03
N MET A 335 -17.75 -2.15 22.41
CA MET A 335 -17.07 -2.14 23.72
C MET A 335 -18.02 -2.07 24.92
N THR A 336 -19.29 -1.72 24.72
CA THR A 336 -20.31 -1.76 25.79
C THR A 336 -20.73 -3.18 26.17
N ASN A 337 -20.45 -4.19 25.32
CA ASN A 337 -20.73 -5.59 25.57
C ASN A 337 -19.64 -6.21 26.48
N LYS A 338 -19.76 -5.98 27.79
CA LYS A 338 -18.78 -6.45 28.80
C LYS A 338 -18.47 -7.96 28.70
N PRO A 339 -19.45 -8.88 28.62
CA PRO A 339 -19.15 -10.31 28.51
C PRO A 339 -18.23 -10.68 27.35
N LEU A 340 -18.38 -10.01 26.20
CA LEU A 340 -17.50 -10.21 25.05
C LEU A 340 -16.12 -9.58 25.30
N MET A 341 -16.09 -8.33 25.78
CA MET A 341 -14.84 -7.60 26.00
C MET A 341 -13.94 -8.27 27.04
N ASP A 342 -14.52 -8.84 28.10
CA ASP A 342 -13.80 -9.47 29.21
C ASP A 342 -13.46 -10.95 28.92
N HIS A 343 -13.80 -11.47 27.74
CA HIS A 343 -13.50 -12.85 27.37
C HIS A 343 -12.00 -13.05 27.18
N VAL A 344 -11.39 -13.93 27.98
CA VAL A 344 -9.96 -14.26 27.89
C VAL A 344 -9.70 -15.17 26.68
N MET A 345 -8.75 -14.77 25.84
CA MET A 345 -8.45 -15.44 24.57
C MET A 345 -7.16 -16.25 24.57
N ASN A 346 -6.24 -16.01 25.52
CA ASN A 346 -4.96 -16.70 25.56
C ASN A 346 -4.54 -17.09 27.00
N ALA A 347 -3.48 -17.90 27.09
CA ALA A 347 -2.95 -18.39 28.36
C ALA A 347 -2.37 -17.27 29.25
N ASP A 348 -1.99 -16.15 28.66
CA ASP A 348 -1.46 -14.97 29.36
C ASP A 348 -2.57 -14.12 30.02
N GLY A 349 -3.84 -14.50 29.84
CA GLY A 349 -4.98 -13.81 30.44
C GLY A 349 -5.46 -12.60 29.64
N ALA A 350 -4.94 -12.37 28.44
CA ALA A 350 -5.32 -11.24 27.61
C ALA A 350 -6.75 -11.42 27.06
N THR A 351 -7.51 -10.33 27.10
CA THR A 351 -8.93 -10.30 26.76
C THR A 351 -9.17 -10.04 25.27
N PHE A 352 -10.39 -10.33 24.79
CA PHE A 352 -10.83 -10.00 23.43
C PHE A 352 -10.66 -8.50 23.13
N LYS A 353 -10.94 -7.65 24.12
CA LYS A 353 -10.71 -6.22 24.02
C LYS A 353 -9.23 -5.91 23.75
N GLU A 354 -8.32 -6.44 24.56
CA GLU A 354 -6.89 -6.14 24.48
C GLU A 354 -6.23 -6.68 23.22
N LEU A 355 -6.64 -7.86 22.75
CA LEU A 355 -6.01 -8.51 21.60
C LEU A 355 -6.62 -8.11 20.26
N ILE A 356 -7.91 -7.76 20.21
CA ILE A 356 -8.64 -7.55 18.96
C ILE A 356 -9.13 -6.11 18.84
N VAL A 357 -9.96 -5.64 19.78
CA VAL A 357 -10.66 -4.35 19.64
C VAL A 357 -9.74 -3.15 19.84
N ASP A 358 -8.94 -3.13 20.90
CA ASP A 358 -8.05 -2.00 21.22
C ASP A 358 -7.01 -1.78 20.10
N PRO A 359 -6.36 -2.81 19.52
CA PRO A 359 -5.50 -2.66 18.35
C PRO A 359 -6.22 -2.09 17.12
N MET A 360 -7.45 -2.53 16.84
CA MET A 360 -8.25 -2.01 15.72
C MET A 360 -8.59 -0.52 15.91
N VAL A 361 -9.05 -0.14 17.11
CA VAL A 361 -9.33 1.26 17.46
C VAL A 361 -8.06 2.12 17.36
N ALA A 362 -6.93 1.61 17.85
CA ALA A 362 -5.64 2.31 17.76
C ALA A 362 -5.20 2.48 16.30
N ARG A 363 -5.38 1.43 15.48
CA ARG A 363 -5.09 1.44 14.05
C ARG A 363 -5.93 2.47 13.32
N ASP A 364 -7.24 2.50 13.51
CA ASP A 364 -8.14 3.44 12.82
C ASP A 364 -7.93 4.89 13.26
N LYS A 365 -7.72 5.13 14.56
CA LYS A 365 -7.32 6.46 15.06
C LYS A 365 -6.01 6.93 14.46
N ARG A 366 -5.04 6.03 14.30
CA ARG A 366 -3.77 6.32 13.62
C ARG A 366 -3.99 6.63 12.15
N VAL A 367 -4.81 5.87 11.43
CA VAL A 367 -5.10 6.15 10.00
C VAL A 367 -5.84 7.46 9.81
N LEU A 368 -6.73 7.87 10.72
CA LEU A 368 -7.32 9.21 10.67
C LEU A 368 -6.26 10.32 10.71
N THR A 369 -5.13 10.12 11.39
CA THR A 369 -4.00 11.07 11.37
C THR A 369 -3.20 11.05 10.06
N TYR A 370 -3.38 10.02 9.23
CA TYR A 370 -2.76 9.91 7.92
C TYR A 370 -3.57 10.61 6.82
N LEU A 371 -4.86 10.86 7.05
CA LEU A 371 -5.68 11.60 6.09
C LEU A 371 -5.11 13.02 5.88
N PRO A 372 -4.96 13.48 4.63
CA PRO A 372 -4.55 14.85 4.36
C PRO A 372 -5.52 15.85 4.95
N VAL A 373 -4.98 16.81 5.71
CA VAL A 373 -5.77 17.92 6.23
C VAL A 373 -5.99 18.93 5.11
N LEU A 374 -7.26 19.16 4.77
CA LEU A 374 -7.68 20.15 3.79
C LEU A 374 -7.70 21.54 4.44
N SER A 375 -7.30 22.53 3.65
CA SER A 375 -7.17 23.94 4.04
C SER A 375 -8.21 24.81 3.39
#